data_AF-A0AAV0UVW4-F1
#
_entry.id   AF-A0AAV0UVW4-F1
#
_cell.length_a   1.000
_cell.length_b   1.000
_cell.length_c   1.000
_cell.angle_alpha   90.00
_cell.angle_beta   90.00
_cell.angle_gamma   90.00
#
_symmetry.space_group_name_H-M   'P 1'
#
loop_
_entity.id
_entity.type
_entity.pdbx_description
1 polymer ?
#
loop_
_entity_poly.entity_id
_entity_poly.type
_entity_poly.pdbx_seq_one_letter_code
_entity_poly.pdbx_strand_id
1 'polypeptide(L)'
;MSRVLISIYQALVNTSLEHEVHSTRVFTNASATDKFSYHLRLPQEEQTFVPSNLPLPNFWMVCPLSRMDYSKSGDGNPPTSVGPTRAQSDEMKLIVSATCRFAFEFERLAPQMSSVSSITELRPEDKLFHVLHVFFAGSDVFFDDHVDAALRQLLPKLVQPILRSPQDSRVFYKGILLNLERIQNLESGRAAVPSPSQNAMSFLSGEQQVMTFVEKLVGEFTASSFGNSHFAQCVTLLMTRDFSLELRKFVWKELQESQLLHTLVPFEGCTSQLHKRCILGGTTTAVDFKLLQLMQEAVCKDQVSLARGTFAYSIAIHHLVVYLFAEGDNSTLSSARQLFAQTLVAEASPEIWRHLLSYDAFKTPSLITKKCETVMYERVAKLRTQAGFLSDQLLAFEVIVSSLEGSRATN
;
A
#
# COMPACT_ATOMS: atom_id res chain seq x y z
N MET A 1 8.74 -21.67 -24.16
CA MET A 1 8.26 -20.28 -24.01
C MET A 1 6.92 -19.99 -24.72
N SER A 2 6.40 -20.82 -25.63
CA SER A 2 5.16 -20.48 -26.40
C SER A 2 3.82 -20.91 -25.77
N ARG A 3 3.76 -21.99 -24.98
CA ARG A 3 2.45 -22.52 -24.51
C ARG A 3 1.70 -21.61 -23.55
N VAL A 4 2.41 -20.86 -22.70
CA VAL A 4 1.78 -19.91 -21.76
C VAL A 4 1.23 -18.72 -22.54
N LEU A 5 2.05 -18.08 -23.39
CA LEU A 5 1.61 -16.97 -24.26
C LEU A 5 0.41 -17.32 -25.14
N ILE A 6 0.30 -18.56 -25.62
CA ILE A 6 -0.86 -19.03 -26.40
C ILE A 6 -2.14 -19.07 -25.58
N SER A 7 -2.11 -19.51 -24.32
CA SER A 7 -3.29 -19.51 -23.45
C SER A 7 -3.69 -18.09 -23.02
N ILE A 8 -2.72 -17.18 -22.84
CA ILE A 8 -2.97 -15.75 -22.58
C ILE A 8 -3.59 -15.08 -23.81
N TYR A 9 -3.05 -15.38 -25.00
CA TYR A 9 -3.57 -14.95 -26.29
C TYR A 9 -5.00 -15.48 -26.51
N GLN A 10 -5.27 -16.76 -26.24
CA GLN A 10 -6.59 -17.35 -26.36
C GLN A 10 -7.60 -16.77 -25.34
N ALA A 11 -7.17 -16.44 -24.13
CA ALA A 11 -8.01 -15.78 -23.13
C ALA A 11 -8.36 -14.32 -23.50
N LEU A 12 -7.43 -13.60 -24.13
CA LEU A 12 -7.64 -12.23 -24.59
C LEU A 12 -8.38 -12.13 -25.95
N VAL A 13 -8.42 -13.23 -26.72
CA VAL A 13 -8.93 -13.25 -28.11
C VAL A 13 -10.24 -14.03 -28.28
N ASN A 14 -10.60 -14.95 -27.38
CA ASN A 14 -11.79 -15.82 -27.56
C ASN A 14 -13.08 -15.31 -26.88
N THR A 15 -13.48 -14.06 -27.13
CA THR A 15 -14.92 -13.74 -27.10
C THR A 15 -15.58 -14.43 -28.30
N SER A 16 -16.52 -15.35 -28.06
CA SER A 16 -17.24 -16.02 -29.16
C SER A 16 -18.12 -15.02 -29.92
N LEU A 17 -18.32 -15.24 -31.22
CA LEU A 17 -19.22 -14.45 -32.07
C LEU A 17 -20.64 -14.36 -31.48
N GLU A 18 -21.07 -15.39 -30.75
CA GLU A 18 -22.38 -15.43 -30.07
C GLU A 18 -22.44 -14.51 -28.85
N HIS A 19 -21.36 -14.39 -28.07
CA HIS A 19 -21.23 -13.39 -27.00
C HIS A 19 -21.13 -11.96 -27.53
N GLU A 20 -20.50 -11.79 -28.70
CA GLU A 20 -20.43 -10.52 -29.43
C GLU A 20 -21.82 -10.09 -29.91
N VAL A 21 -22.60 -11.00 -30.49
CA VAL A 21 -23.99 -10.75 -30.95
C VAL A 21 -24.94 -10.51 -29.78
N HIS A 22 -24.77 -11.21 -28.65
CA HIS A 22 -25.53 -10.98 -27.43
C HIS A 22 -25.25 -9.59 -26.83
N SER A 23 -23.98 -9.21 -26.72
CA SER A 23 -23.58 -7.89 -26.19
C SER A 23 -24.01 -6.75 -27.12
N THR A 24 -23.88 -6.94 -28.44
CA THR A 24 -24.35 -5.95 -29.43
C THR A 24 -25.85 -5.71 -29.29
N ARG A 25 -26.67 -6.75 -29.13
CA ARG A 25 -28.14 -6.60 -28.97
C ARG A 25 -28.56 -5.95 -27.66
N VAL A 26 -27.80 -6.13 -26.58
CA VAL A 26 -28.11 -5.55 -25.27
C VAL A 26 -27.79 -4.06 -25.21
N PHE A 27 -26.75 -3.60 -25.93
CA PHE A 27 -26.25 -2.21 -25.84
C PHE A 27 -26.60 -1.31 -27.04
N THR A 28 -27.18 -1.82 -28.13
CA THR A 28 -27.52 -1.01 -29.32
C THR A 28 -28.66 -0.01 -29.15
N ASN A 29 -29.46 -0.07 -28.08
CA ASN A 29 -30.57 0.89 -27.90
C ASN A 29 -30.18 2.16 -27.10
N ALA A 30 -28.92 2.28 -26.66
CA ALA A 30 -28.45 3.45 -25.95
C ALA A 30 -27.03 3.84 -26.40
N SER A 31 -26.95 4.69 -27.42
CA SER A 31 -25.79 5.49 -27.86
C SER A 31 -25.28 5.18 -29.28
N ALA A 32 -25.31 6.20 -30.14
CA ALA A 32 -24.78 6.21 -31.50
C ALA A 32 -23.24 6.44 -31.55
N THR A 33 -22.50 5.87 -30.60
CA THR A 33 -21.04 5.90 -30.59
C THR A 33 -20.50 4.48 -30.62
N ASP A 34 -20.11 4.08 -31.83
CA ASP A 34 -19.54 2.79 -32.18
C ASP A 34 -18.10 2.68 -31.63
N LYS A 35 -17.97 2.49 -30.31
CA LYS A 35 -16.67 2.30 -29.64
C LYS A 35 -16.68 1.03 -28.79
N PHE A 36 -16.55 -0.11 -29.45
CA PHE A 36 -16.02 -1.32 -28.83
C PHE A 36 -14.67 -1.71 -29.47
N SER A 37 -13.68 -1.94 -28.60
CA SER A 37 -12.58 -2.90 -28.76
C SER A 37 -11.90 -3.07 -30.14
N TYR A 38 -11.34 -2.01 -30.73
CA TYR A 38 -10.45 -2.16 -31.90
C TYR A 38 -8.97 -2.44 -31.56
N HIS A 39 -8.62 -2.57 -30.29
CA HIS A 39 -7.22 -2.45 -29.86
C HIS A 39 -6.60 -3.73 -29.26
N LEU A 40 -7.28 -4.87 -29.31
CA LEU A 40 -6.74 -6.18 -28.89
C LEU A 40 -6.29 -7.07 -30.08
N ARG A 41 -6.18 -6.52 -31.29
CA ARG A 41 -5.67 -7.29 -32.44
C ARG A 41 -4.15 -7.20 -32.50
N LEU A 42 -3.47 -8.34 -32.31
CA LEU A 42 -2.10 -8.55 -32.80
C LEU A 42 -2.16 -9.18 -34.21
N PRO A 43 -1.18 -8.90 -35.10
CA PRO A 43 -1.14 -9.47 -36.45
C PRO A 43 -1.05 -11.01 -36.41
N GLN A 44 -1.73 -11.69 -37.33
CA GLN A 44 -1.89 -13.15 -37.35
C GLN A 44 -0.71 -13.92 -37.99
N GLU A 45 0.33 -13.24 -38.49
CA GLU A 45 1.42 -13.88 -39.25
C GLU A 45 2.80 -13.66 -38.60
N GLU A 46 3.52 -14.77 -38.35
CA GLU A 46 4.85 -14.80 -37.69
C GLU A 46 5.91 -13.89 -38.33
N GLN A 47 5.80 -13.58 -39.63
CA GLN A 47 6.78 -12.76 -40.36
C GLN A 47 6.56 -11.24 -40.21
N THR A 48 5.51 -10.79 -39.52
CA THR A 48 5.22 -9.36 -39.30
C THR A 48 5.87 -8.76 -38.05
N PHE A 49 6.56 -9.58 -37.24
CA PHE A 49 7.30 -9.14 -36.06
C PHE A 49 8.62 -8.44 -36.44
N VAL A 50 8.51 -7.18 -36.87
CA VAL A 50 9.63 -6.24 -36.90
C VAL A 50 9.58 -5.43 -35.59
N PRO A 51 10.70 -5.09 -34.93
CA PRO A 51 10.69 -4.28 -33.70
C PRO A 51 9.91 -2.96 -33.81
N SER A 52 9.77 -2.44 -35.04
CA SER A 52 8.97 -1.25 -35.38
C SER A 52 7.45 -1.49 -35.45
N ASN A 53 7.00 -2.75 -35.47
CA ASN A 53 5.61 -3.17 -35.70
C ASN A 53 4.93 -3.73 -34.45
N LEU A 54 5.57 -3.72 -33.28
CA LEU A 54 4.88 -3.97 -32.01
C LEU A 54 4.07 -2.70 -31.66
N PRO A 55 2.74 -2.65 -31.90
CA PRO A 55 1.97 -1.43 -31.81
C PRO A 55 1.32 -1.32 -30.42
N LEU A 56 1.99 -1.83 -29.39
CA LEU A 56 1.45 -1.84 -28.04
C LEU A 56 2.32 -0.91 -27.21
N PRO A 57 1.86 0.33 -26.95
CA PRO A 57 2.49 1.17 -25.93
C PRO A 57 2.62 0.34 -24.66
N ASN A 58 3.78 0.36 -24.00
CA ASN A 58 4.07 -0.63 -22.97
C ASN A 58 3.05 -0.64 -21.80
N PHE A 59 2.27 0.44 -21.63
CA PHE A 59 1.21 0.52 -20.64
C PHE A 59 0.10 -0.50 -20.89
N TRP A 60 -0.14 -0.88 -22.16
CA TRP A 60 -1.12 -1.89 -22.59
C TRP A 60 -0.86 -3.28 -22.01
N MET A 61 0.36 -3.60 -21.58
CA MET A 61 0.68 -4.94 -21.08
C MET A 61 0.20 -5.18 -19.65
N VAL A 62 0.08 -4.12 -18.85
CA VAL A 62 -0.45 -4.15 -17.49
C VAL A 62 -1.83 -3.47 -17.39
N CYS A 63 -2.24 -2.76 -18.45
CA CYS A 63 -3.56 -2.13 -18.61
C CYS A 63 -4.74 -3.07 -18.39
N PRO A 64 -4.71 -4.37 -18.78
CA PRO A 64 -5.80 -5.30 -18.49
C PRO A 64 -6.10 -5.34 -16.99
N LEU A 65 -5.08 -5.32 -16.14
CA LEU A 65 -5.27 -5.31 -14.69
C LEU A 65 -6.07 -4.08 -14.23
N SER A 66 -5.73 -2.89 -14.73
CA SER A 66 -6.41 -1.65 -14.33
C SER A 66 -7.76 -1.39 -15.01
N ARG A 67 -8.10 -2.14 -16.07
CA ARG A 67 -9.30 -1.92 -16.88
C ARG A 67 -10.29 -3.08 -16.83
N MET A 68 -10.04 -4.09 -16.00
CA MET A 68 -11.07 -5.07 -15.68
C MET A 68 -12.18 -4.35 -14.91
N ASP A 69 -13.41 -4.37 -15.45
CA ASP A 69 -14.57 -3.81 -14.76
C ASP A 69 -14.92 -4.66 -13.53
N TYR A 70 -14.50 -4.17 -12.36
CA TYR A 70 -14.85 -4.74 -11.06
C TYR A 70 -16.25 -4.26 -10.68
N SER A 71 -17.26 -5.08 -10.96
CA SER A 71 -18.67 -4.76 -10.70
C SER A 71 -18.90 -4.55 -9.19
N LYS A 72 -19.26 -3.33 -8.79
CA LYS A 72 -19.75 -3.03 -7.44
C LYS A 72 -21.14 -3.61 -7.24
N SER A 73 -21.36 -4.38 -6.17
CA SER A 73 -22.68 -4.88 -5.77
C SER A 73 -23.57 -3.79 -5.13
N GLY A 74 -23.66 -2.62 -5.77
CA GLY A 74 -24.17 -1.39 -5.15
C GLY A 74 -25.33 -0.67 -5.83
N ASP A 75 -25.79 -1.10 -7.00
CA ASP A 75 -26.93 -0.45 -7.65
C ASP A 75 -28.21 -1.25 -7.39
N GLY A 76 -29.11 -0.64 -6.63
CA GLY A 76 -30.34 -1.19 -6.05
C GLY A 76 -31.43 -1.62 -7.03
N ASN A 77 -31.11 -2.49 -7.97
CA ASN A 77 -32.09 -3.30 -8.69
C ASN A 77 -32.20 -4.69 -8.04
N PRO A 78 -33.42 -5.22 -7.82
CA PRO A 78 -33.60 -6.53 -7.22
C PRO A 78 -33.05 -7.62 -8.17
N PRO A 79 -32.33 -8.63 -7.66
CA PRO A 79 -31.69 -9.64 -8.48
C PRO A 79 -32.74 -10.66 -8.94
N THR A 80 -33.42 -10.38 -10.05
CA THR A 80 -34.10 -11.44 -10.80
C THR A 80 -33.03 -12.19 -11.59
N SER A 81 -32.73 -13.39 -11.10
CA SER A 81 -31.67 -14.32 -11.50
C SER A 81 -30.36 -14.17 -10.72
N VAL A 82 -30.14 -15.16 -9.86
CA VAL A 82 -28.89 -15.43 -9.16
C VAL A 82 -27.89 -15.94 -10.19
N GLY A 83 -27.27 -15.03 -10.94
CA GLY A 83 -26.03 -15.32 -11.66
C GLY A 83 -24.86 -15.38 -10.67
N PRO A 84 -23.85 -16.24 -10.87
CA PRO A 84 -22.72 -16.33 -9.95
C PRO A 84 -22.03 -14.97 -9.88
N THR A 85 -21.83 -14.47 -8.66
CA THR A 85 -20.98 -13.33 -8.39
C THR A 85 -19.62 -13.58 -9.07
N ARG A 86 -19.14 -12.61 -9.87
CA ARG A 86 -17.93 -12.69 -10.73
C ARG A 86 -16.66 -13.23 -10.05
N ALA A 87 -16.63 -13.30 -8.72
CA ALA A 87 -15.60 -13.96 -7.92
C ALA A 87 -15.45 -15.48 -8.16
N GLN A 88 -16.27 -16.12 -9.01
CA GLN A 88 -16.21 -17.57 -9.28
C GLN A 88 -15.93 -17.94 -10.75
N SER A 89 -15.55 -16.98 -11.60
CA SER A 89 -15.24 -17.29 -13.00
C SER A 89 -13.79 -17.74 -13.16
N ASP A 90 -13.57 -19.00 -13.56
CA ASP A 90 -12.26 -19.54 -13.94
C ASP A 90 -11.55 -18.67 -15.00
N GLU A 91 -12.31 -17.93 -15.80
CA GLU A 91 -11.79 -17.00 -16.80
C GLU A 91 -11.05 -15.82 -16.17
N MET A 92 -11.57 -15.24 -15.07
CA MET A 92 -10.91 -14.12 -14.39
C MET A 92 -9.59 -14.57 -13.77
N LYS A 93 -9.57 -15.74 -13.12
CA LYS A 93 -8.33 -16.35 -12.61
C LYS A 93 -7.33 -16.57 -13.74
N LEU A 94 -7.77 -17.10 -14.87
CA LEU A 94 -6.94 -17.34 -16.04
C LEU A 94 -6.33 -16.02 -16.56
N ILE A 95 -7.13 -14.97 -16.72
CA ILE A 95 -6.68 -13.65 -17.20
C ILE A 95 -5.68 -13.04 -16.22
N VAL A 96 -5.97 -13.03 -14.92
CA VAL A 96 -5.06 -12.46 -13.92
C VAL A 96 -3.75 -13.25 -13.84
N SER A 97 -3.85 -14.58 -13.76
CA SER A 97 -2.71 -15.50 -13.76
C SER A 97 -1.84 -15.34 -15.00
N ALA A 98 -2.47 -15.22 -16.17
CA ALA A 98 -1.84 -14.91 -17.44
C ALA A 98 -1.06 -13.59 -17.37
N THR A 99 -1.74 -12.51 -17.05
CA THR A 99 -1.15 -11.16 -17.04
C THR A 99 -0.03 -11.04 -16.01
N CYS A 100 -0.17 -11.64 -14.81
CA CYS A 100 0.89 -11.64 -13.80
C CYS A 100 2.15 -12.38 -14.28
N ARG A 101 1.99 -13.58 -14.87
CA ARG A 101 3.13 -14.34 -15.43
C ARG A 101 3.81 -13.61 -16.58
N PHE A 102 3.02 -13.00 -17.46
CA PHE A 102 3.54 -12.20 -18.55
C PHE A 102 4.32 -10.98 -18.05
N ALA A 103 3.75 -10.20 -17.12
CA ALA A 103 4.40 -9.04 -16.53
C ALA A 103 5.72 -9.43 -15.84
N PHE A 104 5.76 -10.57 -15.15
CA PHE A 104 6.98 -11.09 -14.56
C PHE A 104 8.05 -11.43 -15.61
N GLU A 105 7.70 -12.19 -16.65
CA GLU A 105 8.65 -12.57 -17.71
C GLU A 105 9.13 -11.34 -18.49
N PHE A 106 8.24 -10.37 -18.72
CA PHE A 106 8.59 -9.10 -19.33
C PHE A 106 9.62 -8.35 -18.49
N GLU A 107 9.40 -8.18 -17.18
CA GLU A 107 10.39 -7.54 -16.30
C GLU A 107 11.71 -8.31 -16.20
N ARG A 108 11.68 -9.64 -16.36
CA ARG A 108 12.90 -10.46 -16.39
C ARG A 108 13.72 -10.23 -17.66
N LEU A 109 13.07 -10.03 -18.80
CA LEU A 109 13.71 -9.87 -20.12
C LEU A 109 13.97 -8.41 -20.49
N ALA A 110 13.24 -7.45 -19.93
CA ALA A 110 13.35 -6.02 -20.24
C ALA A 110 14.79 -5.46 -20.18
N PRO A 111 15.66 -5.84 -19.21
CA PRO A 111 17.04 -5.37 -19.20
C PRO A 111 17.86 -5.79 -20.43
N GLN A 112 17.48 -6.88 -21.09
CA GLN A 112 18.12 -7.40 -22.30
C GLN A 112 17.56 -6.74 -23.57
N MET A 113 16.45 -6.00 -23.46
CA MET A 113 15.78 -5.27 -24.54
C MET A 113 16.08 -3.76 -24.50
N SER A 114 17.23 -3.38 -23.93
CA SER A 114 17.65 -1.98 -23.72
C SER A 114 17.79 -1.15 -25.00
N SER A 115 17.76 -1.78 -26.18
CA SER A 115 17.72 -1.11 -27.49
C SER A 115 16.34 -0.56 -27.87
N VAL A 116 15.29 -0.88 -27.11
CA VAL A 116 13.91 -0.42 -27.37
C VAL A 116 13.60 0.79 -26.49
N SER A 117 13.63 1.99 -27.07
CA SER A 117 13.41 3.28 -26.38
C SER A 117 12.09 3.39 -25.62
N SER A 118 11.05 2.66 -26.03
CA SER A 118 9.76 2.66 -25.33
C SER A 118 9.80 1.85 -24.02
N ILE A 119 10.61 0.80 -23.92
CA ILE A 119 10.69 -0.06 -22.71
C ILE A 119 11.29 0.70 -21.53
N THR A 120 12.18 1.67 -21.83
CA THR A 120 12.75 2.60 -20.87
C THR A 120 11.78 3.65 -20.32
N GLU A 121 10.56 3.78 -20.86
CA GLU A 121 9.62 4.84 -20.46
C GLU A 121 8.71 4.48 -19.27
N LEU A 122 8.48 3.19 -18.98
CA LEU A 122 7.61 2.79 -17.87
C LEU A 122 8.39 2.60 -16.57
N ARG A 123 8.11 3.48 -15.63
CA ARG A 123 8.77 3.49 -14.34
C ARG A 123 8.18 2.41 -13.43
N PRO A 124 8.94 1.90 -12.44
CA PRO A 124 8.46 0.86 -11.53
C PRO A 124 7.14 1.20 -10.81
N GLU A 125 6.94 2.47 -10.43
CA GLU A 125 5.71 2.96 -9.80
C GLU A 125 4.49 2.89 -10.73
N ASP A 126 4.68 3.07 -12.04
CA ASP A 126 3.59 2.97 -13.02
C ASP A 126 3.15 1.51 -13.14
N LYS A 127 4.10 0.59 -13.23
CA LYS A 127 3.85 -0.86 -13.29
C LYS A 127 3.18 -1.36 -12.00
N LEU A 128 3.67 -0.90 -10.85
CA LEU A 128 3.10 -1.27 -9.55
C LEU A 128 1.64 -0.83 -9.43
N PHE A 129 1.29 0.38 -9.87
CA PHE A 129 -0.09 0.86 -9.87
C PHE A 129 -1.03 -0.11 -10.59
N HIS A 130 -0.65 -0.61 -11.77
CA HIS A 130 -1.47 -1.58 -12.48
C HIS A 130 -1.51 -2.95 -11.78
N VAL A 131 -0.39 -3.43 -11.24
CA VAL A 131 -0.35 -4.68 -10.45
C VAL A 131 -1.24 -4.62 -9.22
N LEU A 132 -1.41 -3.46 -8.57
CA LEU A 132 -2.33 -3.31 -7.45
C LEU A 132 -3.78 -3.66 -7.81
N HIS A 133 -4.16 -3.59 -9.09
CA HIS A 133 -5.53 -3.92 -9.47
C HIS A 133 -5.82 -5.42 -9.45
N VAL A 134 -4.80 -6.28 -9.41
CA VAL A 134 -4.97 -7.71 -9.11
C VAL A 134 -5.77 -7.92 -7.82
N PHE A 135 -5.61 -7.02 -6.84
CA PHE A 135 -6.30 -7.10 -5.57
C PHE A 135 -7.80 -6.75 -5.64
N PHE A 136 -8.28 -6.19 -6.76
CA PHE A 136 -9.71 -5.95 -7.01
C PHE A 136 -10.39 -7.13 -7.75
N ALA A 137 -9.63 -8.11 -8.24
CA ALA A 137 -10.14 -9.20 -9.08
C ALA A 137 -10.93 -10.29 -8.34
N GLY A 138 -11.10 -10.16 -7.03
CA GLY A 138 -11.84 -11.08 -6.17
C GLY A 138 -10.94 -12.03 -5.38
N SER A 139 -11.46 -12.53 -4.26
CA SER A 139 -10.73 -13.35 -3.28
C SER A 139 -10.13 -14.63 -3.85
N ASP A 140 -10.82 -15.19 -4.83
CA ASP A 140 -10.51 -16.44 -5.51
C ASP A 140 -9.16 -16.42 -6.25
N VAL A 141 -8.72 -15.24 -6.67
CA VAL A 141 -7.42 -15.00 -7.33
C VAL A 141 -6.26 -15.15 -6.34
N PHE A 142 -6.49 -14.91 -5.04
CA PHE A 142 -5.46 -15.04 -4.01
C PHE A 142 -5.10 -16.50 -3.68
N PHE A 143 -5.90 -17.46 -4.14
CA PHE A 143 -5.67 -18.89 -3.96
C PHE A 143 -5.10 -19.55 -5.23
N ASP A 144 -4.82 -18.79 -6.29
CA ASP A 144 -4.19 -19.30 -7.50
C ASP A 144 -2.66 -19.34 -7.35
N ASP A 145 -2.07 -20.54 -7.40
CA ASP A 145 -0.64 -20.77 -7.23
C ASP A 145 0.23 -20.01 -8.26
N HIS A 146 -0.29 -19.80 -9.47
CA HIS A 146 0.46 -19.07 -10.51
C HIS A 146 0.45 -17.57 -10.24
N VAL A 147 -0.66 -17.02 -9.74
CA VAL A 147 -0.75 -15.62 -9.31
C VAL A 147 0.17 -15.39 -8.11
N ASP A 148 0.09 -16.24 -7.08
CA ASP A 148 0.98 -16.18 -5.91
C ASP A 148 2.46 -16.22 -6.32
N ALA A 149 2.87 -17.21 -7.13
CA ALA A 149 4.24 -17.34 -7.59
C ALA A 149 4.71 -16.14 -8.43
N ALA A 150 3.83 -15.56 -9.25
CA ALA A 150 4.16 -14.39 -10.06
C ALA A 150 4.28 -13.12 -9.20
N LEU A 151 3.35 -12.87 -8.27
CA LEU A 151 3.39 -11.72 -7.36
C LEU A 151 4.62 -11.77 -6.44
N ARG A 152 4.93 -12.94 -5.88
CA ARG A 152 6.13 -13.17 -5.06
C ARG A 152 7.41 -12.73 -5.76
N GLN A 153 7.51 -12.93 -7.06
CA GLN A 153 8.70 -12.61 -7.83
C GLN A 153 8.67 -11.20 -8.45
N LEU A 154 7.49 -10.71 -8.82
CA LEU A 154 7.33 -9.41 -9.49
C LEU A 154 7.36 -8.24 -8.50
N LEU A 155 6.62 -8.33 -7.40
CA LEU A 155 6.48 -7.21 -6.46
C LEU A 155 7.83 -6.71 -5.91
N PRO A 156 8.77 -7.57 -5.43
CA PRO A 156 10.06 -7.09 -4.96
C PRO A 156 10.86 -6.33 -6.03
N LYS A 157 10.78 -6.75 -7.30
CA LYS A 157 11.46 -6.08 -8.42
C LYS A 157 10.91 -4.69 -8.68
N LEU A 158 9.60 -4.49 -8.55
CA LEU A 158 8.95 -3.19 -8.75
C LEU A 158 9.13 -2.26 -7.55
N VAL A 159 9.10 -2.81 -6.33
CA VAL A 159 9.13 -2.03 -5.09
C VAL A 159 10.54 -1.60 -4.72
N GLN A 160 11.56 -2.42 -4.97
CA GLN A 160 12.93 -2.11 -4.56
C GLN A 160 13.47 -0.78 -5.14
N PRO A 161 13.28 -0.46 -6.43
CA PRO A 161 13.65 0.84 -6.99
C PRO A 161 12.91 2.01 -6.33
N ILE A 162 11.61 1.84 -6.04
CA ILE A 162 10.79 2.85 -5.38
C ILE A 162 11.34 3.15 -3.99
N LEU A 163 11.64 2.11 -3.19
CA LEU A 163 12.18 2.31 -1.83
C LEU A 163 13.61 2.85 -1.81
N ARG A 164 14.42 2.55 -2.85
CA ARG A 164 15.79 3.07 -3.02
C ARG A 164 15.85 4.49 -3.55
N SER A 165 14.75 5.05 -4.05
CA SER A 165 14.72 6.44 -4.49
C SER A 165 15.07 7.41 -3.33
N PRO A 166 15.45 8.67 -3.61
CA PRO A 166 15.78 9.63 -2.56
C PRO A 166 14.67 9.75 -1.50
N GLN A 167 15.04 9.95 -0.24
CA GLN A 167 14.08 9.92 0.89
C GLN A 167 12.99 11.00 0.81
N ASP A 168 13.29 12.16 0.20
CA ASP A 168 12.31 13.23 -0.02
C ASP A 168 11.44 13.03 -1.27
N SER A 169 11.68 11.97 -2.03
CA SER A 169 10.92 11.69 -3.24
C SER A 169 9.60 10.98 -2.91
N ARG A 170 8.50 11.47 -3.49
CA ARG A 170 7.15 10.87 -3.40
C ARG A 170 6.82 10.09 -4.68
N VAL A 171 7.75 9.25 -5.10
CA VAL A 171 7.71 8.59 -6.42
C VAL A 171 6.47 7.73 -6.54
N PHE A 172 6.11 6.99 -5.49
CA PHE A 172 4.97 6.09 -5.56
C PHE A 172 3.64 6.84 -5.66
N TYR A 173 3.42 7.84 -4.81
CA TYR A 173 2.25 8.72 -4.87
C TYR A 173 2.11 9.38 -6.24
N LYS A 174 3.21 9.92 -6.79
CA LYS A 174 3.22 10.54 -8.12
C LYS A 174 2.89 9.54 -9.22
N GLY A 175 3.36 8.29 -9.10
CA GLY A 175 3.01 7.21 -10.02
C GLY A 175 1.52 6.91 -10.02
N ILE A 176 0.91 6.77 -8.83
CA ILE A 176 -0.53 6.52 -8.70
C ILE A 176 -1.33 7.67 -9.31
N LEU A 177 -1.04 8.91 -8.90
CA LEU A 177 -1.75 10.10 -9.39
C LEU A 177 -1.70 10.20 -10.92
N LEU A 178 -0.50 10.06 -11.49
CA LEU A 178 -0.29 10.20 -12.92
C LEU A 178 -1.04 9.12 -13.73
N ASN A 179 -1.15 7.89 -13.21
CA ASN A 179 -1.91 6.84 -13.90
C ASN A 179 -3.43 6.99 -13.71
N LEU A 180 -3.90 7.49 -12.56
CA LEU A 180 -5.30 7.87 -12.38
C LEU A 180 -5.72 8.97 -13.36
N GLU A 181 -4.90 10.02 -13.49
CA GLU A 181 -5.13 11.11 -14.46
C GLU A 181 -5.13 10.58 -15.90
N ARG A 182 -4.20 9.68 -16.26
CA ARG A 182 -4.18 9.03 -17.58
C ARG A 182 -5.46 8.25 -17.85
N ILE A 183 -5.94 7.46 -16.89
CA ILE A 183 -7.19 6.69 -17.04
C ILE A 183 -8.37 7.63 -17.23
N GLN A 184 -8.50 8.65 -16.38
CA GLN A 184 -9.58 9.63 -16.46
C GLN A 184 -9.58 10.40 -17.81
N ASN A 185 -8.41 10.78 -18.31
CA ASN A 185 -8.29 11.46 -19.60
C ASN A 185 -8.71 10.56 -20.78
N LEU A 186 -8.43 9.26 -20.68
CA LEU A 186 -8.82 8.28 -21.69
C LEU A 186 -10.34 8.04 -21.67
N GLU A 187 -10.95 7.98 -20.49
CA GLU A 187 -12.40 7.80 -20.32
C GLU A 187 -13.21 9.04 -20.75
N SER A 188 -12.69 10.24 -20.46
CA SER A 188 -13.34 11.51 -20.83
C SER A 188 -13.17 11.91 -22.30
N GLY A 189 -12.37 11.19 -23.09
CA GLY A 189 -12.19 11.42 -24.52
C GLY A 189 -11.53 12.75 -24.89
N ARG A 190 -10.93 13.48 -23.94
CA ARG A 190 -10.23 14.74 -24.19
C ARG A 190 -8.85 14.47 -24.78
N ALA A 191 -8.78 14.40 -26.11
CA ALA A 191 -7.51 14.60 -26.81
C ALA A 191 -6.95 15.98 -26.41
N ALA A 192 -5.66 16.03 -26.10
CA ALA A 192 -4.95 17.20 -25.61
C ALA A 192 -4.96 18.38 -26.62
N VAL A 193 -6.07 19.11 -26.69
CA VAL A 193 -6.14 20.45 -27.27
C VAL A 193 -6.56 21.39 -26.15
N PRO A 194 -5.67 22.27 -25.66
CA PRO A 194 -6.01 23.21 -24.60
C PRO A 194 -6.96 24.27 -25.18
N SER A 195 -8.25 24.20 -24.86
CA SER A 195 -9.18 25.29 -25.12
C SER A 195 -9.28 26.20 -23.88
N PRO A 196 -9.23 27.53 -24.00
CA PRO A 196 -9.08 28.43 -22.85
C PRO A 196 -10.37 28.66 -22.03
N SER A 197 -11.43 27.88 -22.22
CA SER A 197 -12.78 28.26 -21.77
C SER A 197 -13.57 27.15 -21.06
N GLN A 198 -12.91 26.31 -20.26
CA GLN A 198 -13.61 25.36 -19.37
C GLN A 198 -13.10 25.42 -17.93
N ASN A 199 -13.32 26.56 -17.27
CA ASN A 199 -13.14 26.76 -15.83
C ASN A 199 -14.40 26.38 -15.00
N ALA A 200 -15.26 25.49 -15.50
CA ALA A 200 -16.51 25.13 -14.82
C ALA A 200 -16.78 23.62 -14.86
N MET A 201 -15.92 22.86 -14.18
CA MET A 201 -16.16 21.58 -13.48
C MET A 201 -14.78 20.94 -13.27
N SER A 202 -14.01 21.46 -12.31
CA SER A 202 -12.78 20.81 -11.89
C SER A 202 -13.14 19.55 -11.11
N PHE A 203 -13.11 18.42 -11.82
CA PHE A 203 -13.11 17.07 -11.29
C PHE A 203 -12.15 16.96 -10.09
N LEU A 204 -12.52 16.16 -9.09
CA LEU A 204 -11.82 15.86 -7.82
C LEU A 204 -10.32 16.24 -7.84
N SER A 205 -9.87 17.02 -6.85
CA SER A 205 -8.44 17.33 -6.70
C SER A 205 -7.60 16.06 -6.78
N GLY A 206 -6.40 16.11 -7.37
CA GLY A 206 -5.56 14.90 -7.54
C GLY A 206 -5.35 14.12 -6.24
N GLU A 207 -5.29 14.83 -5.10
CA GLU A 207 -5.25 14.21 -3.77
C GLU A 207 -6.52 13.39 -3.45
N GLN A 208 -7.71 13.92 -3.77
CA GLN A 208 -8.96 13.20 -3.59
C GLN A 208 -9.07 11.94 -4.48
N GLN A 209 -8.49 11.97 -5.68
CA GLN A 209 -8.44 10.78 -6.55
C GLN A 209 -7.58 9.68 -5.93
N VAL A 210 -6.39 10.03 -5.46
CA VAL A 210 -5.50 9.07 -4.77
C VAL A 210 -6.14 8.56 -3.49
N MET A 211 -6.79 9.43 -2.71
CA MET A 211 -7.51 9.03 -1.50
C MET A 211 -8.61 8.02 -1.82
N THR A 212 -9.44 8.29 -2.83
CA THR A 212 -10.52 7.38 -3.25
C THR A 212 -9.97 6.02 -3.72
N PHE A 213 -8.83 6.01 -4.43
CA PHE A 213 -8.17 4.77 -4.84
C PHE A 213 -7.68 3.97 -3.62
N VAL A 214 -7.04 4.65 -2.66
CA VAL A 214 -6.56 4.01 -1.43
C VAL A 214 -7.70 3.52 -0.54
N GLU A 215 -8.79 4.26 -0.41
CA GLU A 215 -10.00 3.83 0.31
C GLU A 215 -10.53 2.51 -0.24
N LYS A 216 -10.64 2.40 -1.57
CA LYS A 216 -11.05 1.15 -2.22
C LYS A 216 -10.07 0.02 -1.97
N LEU A 217 -8.77 0.27 -2.13
CA LEU A 217 -7.73 -0.74 -1.95
C LEU A 217 -7.69 -1.26 -0.51
N VAL A 218 -7.78 -0.37 0.48
CA VAL A 218 -7.84 -0.75 1.90
C VAL A 218 -9.17 -1.44 2.20
N GLY A 219 -10.29 -0.98 1.65
CA GLY A 219 -11.59 -1.62 1.81
C GLY A 219 -11.62 -3.06 1.30
N GLU A 220 -11.02 -3.33 0.13
CA GLU A 220 -10.84 -4.72 -0.33
C GLU A 220 -9.90 -5.50 0.58
N PHE A 221 -8.83 -4.88 1.08
CA PHE A 221 -7.93 -5.57 2.00
C PHE A 221 -8.64 -6.02 3.28
N THR A 222 -9.49 -5.17 3.85
CA THR A 222 -10.21 -5.48 5.09
C THR A 222 -11.39 -6.43 4.86
N ALA A 223 -12.01 -6.40 3.67
CA ALA A 223 -13.18 -7.22 3.37
C ALA A 223 -12.85 -8.61 2.78
N SER A 224 -11.85 -8.71 1.90
CA SER A 224 -11.70 -9.86 0.99
C SER A 224 -10.29 -10.43 0.87
N SER A 225 -9.29 -9.93 1.61
CA SER A 225 -7.89 -10.38 1.47
C SER A 225 -7.56 -11.74 2.08
N PHE A 226 -8.34 -12.23 3.04
CA PHE A 226 -8.08 -13.47 3.81
C PHE A 226 -6.64 -13.57 4.36
N GLY A 227 -6.00 -12.43 4.66
CA GLY A 227 -4.62 -12.41 5.17
C GLY A 227 -3.55 -12.65 4.11
N ASN A 228 -3.85 -12.44 2.82
CA ASN A 228 -2.88 -12.56 1.73
C ASN A 228 -1.63 -11.68 1.98
N SER A 229 -0.46 -12.31 2.00
CA SER A 229 0.80 -11.63 2.33
C SER A 229 1.21 -10.59 1.29
N HIS A 230 0.94 -10.83 0.01
CA HIS A 230 1.29 -9.87 -1.06
C HIS A 230 0.44 -8.61 -0.98
N PHE A 231 -0.85 -8.76 -0.66
CA PHE A 231 -1.74 -7.63 -0.44
C PHE A 231 -1.30 -6.84 0.79
N ALA A 232 -1.00 -7.52 1.90
CA ALA A 232 -0.51 -6.87 3.13
C ALA A 232 0.80 -6.10 2.90
N GLN A 233 1.74 -6.66 2.12
CA GLN A 233 2.97 -5.96 1.72
C GLN A 233 2.69 -4.67 0.94
N CYS A 234 1.76 -4.71 -0.02
CA CYS A 234 1.35 -3.54 -0.80
C CYS A 234 0.66 -2.47 0.06
N VAL A 235 -0.25 -2.87 0.96
CA VAL A 235 -0.89 -1.95 1.92
C VAL A 235 0.15 -1.31 2.83
N THR A 236 1.19 -2.03 3.22
CA THR A 236 2.29 -1.51 4.04
C THR A 236 3.03 -0.35 3.36
N LEU A 237 3.10 -0.31 2.02
CA LEU A 237 3.68 0.81 1.28
C LEU A 237 2.91 2.12 1.48
N LEU A 238 1.61 2.05 1.75
CA LEU A 238 0.77 3.24 1.98
C LEU A 238 1.14 3.98 3.28
N MET A 239 1.85 3.32 4.19
CA MET A 239 2.37 3.91 5.43
C MET A 239 3.64 4.74 5.23
N THR A 240 4.22 4.73 4.02
CA THR A 240 5.43 5.49 3.71
C THR A 240 5.16 6.98 3.58
N ARG A 241 6.19 7.79 3.81
CA ARG A 241 6.17 9.25 3.62
C ARG A 241 5.82 9.71 2.18
N ASP A 242 5.80 8.81 1.21
CA ASP A 242 5.31 9.10 -0.15
C ASP A 242 3.87 9.64 -0.12
N PHE A 243 3.06 9.20 0.84
CA PHE A 243 1.66 9.59 0.99
C PHE A 243 1.45 10.70 2.04
N SER A 244 0.35 11.43 1.89
CA SER A 244 -0.04 12.48 2.84
C SER A 244 -0.30 11.89 4.23
N LEU A 245 -0.18 12.76 5.23
CA LEU A 245 -0.44 12.39 6.62
C LEU A 245 -1.90 11.96 6.83
N GLU A 246 -2.85 12.62 6.18
CA GLU A 246 -4.28 12.24 6.22
C GLU A 246 -4.51 10.82 5.71
N LEU A 247 -3.88 10.46 4.59
CA LEU A 247 -3.99 9.11 4.02
C LEU A 247 -3.36 8.06 4.93
N ARG A 248 -2.19 8.34 5.51
CA ARG A 248 -1.55 7.43 6.48
C ARG A 248 -2.39 7.25 7.75
N LYS A 249 -3.03 8.32 8.23
CA LYS A 249 -3.99 8.25 9.35
C LYS A 249 -5.19 7.38 9.02
N PHE A 250 -5.77 7.57 7.83
CA PHE A 250 -6.87 6.75 7.35
C PHE A 250 -6.46 5.27 7.32
N VAL A 251 -5.35 4.93 6.65
CA VAL A 251 -4.88 3.54 6.55
C VAL A 251 -4.65 2.93 7.94
N TRP A 252 -3.96 3.64 8.84
CA TRP A 252 -3.73 3.15 10.20
C TRP A 252 -5.05 2.88 10.93
N LYS A 253 -5.96 3.85 10.90
CA LYS A 253 -7.26 3.77 11.57
C LYS A 253 -8.09 2.59 11.05
N GLU A 254 -8.26 2.47 9.73
CA GLU A 254 -9.05 1.39 9.12
C GLU A 254 -8.50 0.00 9.48
N LEU A 255 -7.17 -0.16 9.44
CA LEU A 255 -6.51 -1.41 9.83
C LEU A 255 -6.65 -1.70 11.32
N GLN A 256 -6.62 -0.66 12.15
CA GLN A 256 -6.81 -0.76 13.59
C GLN A 256 -8.25 -1.18 13.94
N GLU A 257 -9.24 -0.53 13.34
CA GLU A 257 -10.67 -0.84 13.52
C GLU A 257 -11.01 -2.25 13.02
N SER A 258 -10.38 -2.66 11.90
CA SER A 258 -10.55 -4.01 11.34
C SER A 258 -9.69 -5.09 12.01
N GLN A 259 -8.92 -4.77 13.05
CA GLN A 259 -8.00 -5.70 13.74
C GLN A 259 -6.90 -6.31 12.85
N LEU A 260 -6.58 -5.66 11.73
CA LEU A 260 -5.60 -6.11 10.74
C LEU A 260 -4.26 -5.36 10.81
N LEU A 261 -4.09 -4.44 11.75
CA LEU A 261 -2.85 -3.67 11.89
C LEU A 261 -1.60 -4.55 12.04
N HIS A 262 -1.74 -5.71 12.68
CA HIS A 262 -0.66 -6.70 12.85
C HIS A 262 -0.20 -7.37 11.55
N THR A 263 -0.97 -7.26 10.47
CA THR A 263 -0.65 -7.86 9.17
C THR A 263 0.35 -7.04 8.36
N LEU A 264 0.60 -5.79 8.75
CA LEU A 264 1.59 -4.94 8.10
C LEU A 264 2.96 -5.61 8.13
N VAL A 265 3.53 -5.83 6.95
CA VAL A 265 4.73 -6.63 6.76
C VAL A 265 5.59 -6.06 5.64
N PRO A 266 6.92 -5.96 5.81
CA PRO A 266 7.81 -5.47 4.77
C PRO A 266 8.01 -6.50 3.65
N PHE A 267 8.49 -6.02 2.52
CA PHE A 267 9.08 -6.87 1.48
C PHE A 267 10.42 -7.43 1.95
N GLU A 268 10.67 -8.70 1.63
CA GLU A 268 11.95 -9.36 1.91
C GLU A 268 13.11 -8.57 1.28
N GLY A 269 14.19 -8.38 2.03
CA GLY A 269 15.36 -7.61 1.60
C GLY A 269 15.18 -6.08 1.54
N CYS A 270 13.98 -5.55 1.84
CA CYS A 270 13.68 -4.10 1.82
C CYS A 270 13.22 -3.54 3.19
N THR A 271 13.28 -4.35 4.24
CA THR A 271 12.78 -4.02 5.58
C THR A 271 13.33 -2.71 6.14
N SER A 272 14.65 -2.52 6.08
CA SER A 272 15.30 -1.32 6.63
C SER A 272 14.90 -0.06 5.87
N GLN A 273 14.88 -0.11 4.54
CA GLN A 273 14.51 1.02 3.69
C GLN A 273 13.04 1.39 3.88
N LEU A 274 12.15 0.40 3.94
CA LEU A 274 10.72 0.62 4.15
C LEU A 274 10.46 1.19 5.54
N HIS A 275 11.02 0.59 6.58
CA HIS A 275 10.89 1.08 7.96
C HIS A 275 11.33 2.54 8.05
N LYS A 276 12.52 2.86 7.52
CA LYS A 276 13.05 4.22 7.48
C LYS A 276 12.08 5.19 6.79
N ARG A 277 11.44 4.80 5.68
CA ARG A 277 10.46 5.66 5.00
C ARG A 277 9.16 5.87 5.77
N CYS A 278 8.74 4.90 6.59
CA CYS A 278 7.51 5.01 7.40
C CYS A 278 7.69 5.86 8.66
N ILE A 279 8.91 5.92 9.20
CA ILE A 279 9.22 6.68 10.42
C ILE A 279 9.61 8.13 10.15
N LEU A 280 9.98 8.48 8.92
CA LEU A 280 10.26 9.87 8.54
C LEU A 280 8.95 10.67 8.55
N GLY A 281 8.84 11.61 9.50
CA GLY A 281 7.64 12.39 9.80
C GLY A 281 7.22 13.43 8.75
N GLY A 282 7.08 13.05 7.48
CA GLY A 282 6.64 14.02 6.46
C GLY A 282 7.64 15.17 6.24
N THR A 283 7.20 16.18 5.49
CA THR A 283 7.97 17.42 5.21
C THR A 283 7.98 18.43 6.36
N THR A 284 7.32 18.12 7.47
CA THR A 284 7.18 19.01 8.63
C THR A 284 7.35 18.21 9.92
N THR A 285 8.17 18.70 10.85
CA THR A 285 8.40 18.14 12.20
C THR A 285 7.17 18.14 13.11
N ALA A 286 6.00 18.54 12.61
CA ALA A 286 4.76 18.51 13.36
C ALA A 286 4.30 17.05 13.50
N VAL A 287 4.46 16.50 14.70
CA VAL A 287 3.92 15.20 15.04
C VAL A 287 2.40 15.32 15.12
N ASP A 288 1.69 14.57 14.27
CA ASP A 288 0.23 14.55 14.27
C ASP A 288 -0.27 13.85 15.53
N PHE A 289 -0.89 14.64 16.41
CA PHE A 289 -1.37 14.14 17.70
C PHE A 289 -2.44 13.04 17.53
N LYS A 290 -3.24 13.07 16.47
CA LYS A 290 -4.29 12.07 16.27
C LYS A 290 -3.71 10.73 15.84
N LEU A 291 -2.69 10.74 14.95
CA LEU A 291 -1.96 9.53 14.59
C LEU A 291 -1.23 8.93 15.81
N LEU A 292 -0.63 9.78 16.66
CA LEU A 292 0.00 9.33 17.90
C LEU A 292 -0.98 8.67 18.86
N GLN A 293 -2.17 9.22 19.04
CA GLN A 293 -3.22 8.61 19.85
C GLN A 293 -3.59 7.23 19.32
N LEU A 294 -3.80 7.09 18.00
CA LEU A 294 -4.08 5.80 17.37
C LEU A 294 -2.94 4.79 17.60
N MET A 295 -1.68 5.24 17.50
CA MET A 295 -0.50 4.41 17.77
C MET A 295 -0.39 4.00 19.25
N GLN A 296 -0.63 4.93 20.17
CA GLN A 296 -0.68 4.68 21.61
C GLN A 296 -1.76 3.63 21.95
N GLU A 297 -2.97 3.83 21.43
CA GLU A 297 -4.07 2.89 21.66
C GLU A 297 -3.76 1.50 21.09
N ALA A 298 -3.17 1.42 19.90
CA ALA A 298 -2.83 0.15 19.27
C ALA A 298 -1.80 -0.65 20.09
N VAL A 299 -0.79 0.01 20.67
CA VAL A 299 0.20 -0.67 21.52
C VAL A 299 -0.35 -0.99 22.90
N CYS A 300 -1.10 -0.08 23.54
CA CYS A 300 -1.61 -0.30 24.90
C CYS A 300 -2.73 -1.35 24.94
N LYS A 301 -3.51 -1.49 23.86
CA LYS A 301 -4.55 -2.53 23.71
C LYS A 301 -4.01 -3.85 23.13
N ASP A 302 -2.69 -4.01 23.03
CA ASP A 302 -2.02 -5.21 22.48
C ASP A 302 -2.51 -5.64 21.07
N GLN A 303 -2.97 -4.68 20.27
CA GLN A 303 -3.33 -4.94 18.87
C GLN A 303 -2.07 -5.14 18.01
N VAL A 304 -0.97 -4.51 18.41
CA VAL A 304 0.37 -4.73 17.89
C VAL A 304 1.37 -4.88 19.03
N SER A 305 2.26 -5.85 18.89
CA SER A 305 3.34 -6.15 19.83
C SER A 305 4.53 -6.77 19.11
N LEU A 306 5.61 -7.04 19.83
CA LEU A 306 6.75 -7.77 19.25
C LEU A 306 6.36 -9.16 18.75
N ALA A 307 5.39 -9.82 19.40
CA ALA A 307 4.92 -11.14 19.00
C ALA A 307 3.86 -11.08 17.88
N ARG A 308 3.13 -9.96 17.78
CA ARG A 308 2.02 -9.78 16.85
C ARG A 308 2.16 -8.46 16.11
N GLY A 309 2.72 -8.48 14.90
CA GLY A 309 2.86 -7.27 14.08
C GLY A 309 4.05 -6.40 14.49
N THR A 310 5.25 -7.00 14.55
CA THR A 310 6.50 -6.32 14.93
C THR A 310 6.79 -5.07 14.10
N PHE A 311 6.42 -5.06 12.82
CA PHE A 311 6.65 -3.92 11.93
C PHE A 311 5.81 -2.70 12.34
N ALA A 312 4.49 -2.88 12.49
CA ALA A 312 3.59 -1.83 12.96
C ALA A 312 3.95 -1.37 14.38
N TYR A 313 4.30 -2.31 15.26
CA TYR A 313 4.78 -2.01 16.61
C TYR A 313 6.03 -1.12 16.59
N SER A 314 7.00 -1.43 15.73
CA SER A 314 8.24 -0.64 15.60
C SER A 314 7.97 0.79 15.12
N ILE A 315 7.04 0.96 14.15
CA ILE A 315 6.61 2.28 13.69
C ILE A 315 5.95 3.06 14.83
N ALA A 316 5.01 2.44 15.55
CA ALA A 316 4.31 3.08 16.67
C ALA A 316 5.30 3.54 17.74
N ILE A 317 6.14 2.64 18.26
CA ILE A 317 7.12 2.98 19.29
C ILE A 317 8.08 4.06 18.81
N HIS A 318 8.52 4.05 17.55
CA HIS A 318 9.38 5.11 17.03
C HIS A 318 8.70 6.48 17.14
N HIS A 319 7.46 6.62 16.66
CA HIS A 319 6.74 7.89 16.72
C HIS A 319 6.45 8.32 18.17
N LEU A 320 6.13 7.39 19.06
CA LEU A 320 5.93 7.66 20.49
C LEU A 320 7.22 8.16 21.14
N VAL A 321 8.36 7.52 20.86
CA VAL A 321 9.68 7.92 21.36
C VAL A 321 10.07 9.29 20.84
N VAL A 322 9.94 9.54 19.53
CA VAL A 322 10.25 10.84 18.93
C VAL A 322 9.36 11.94 19.53
N TYR A 323 8.07 11.67 19.71
CA TYR A 323 7.17 12.65 20.31
C TYR A 323 7.53 13.00 21.75
N LEU A 324 7.88 12.01 22.57
CA LEU A 324 8.23 12.20 23.98
C LEU A 324 9.64 12.77 24.17
N PHE A 325 10.60 12.39 23.31
CA PHE A 325 12.03 12.51 23.60
C PHE A 325 12.90 13.09 22.47
N ALA A 326 12.35 13.64 21.38
CA ALA A 326 13.14 14.22 20.28
C ALA A 326 14.35 15.08 20.74
N GLU A 327 15.55 14.68 20.31
CA GLU A 327 16.80 15.37 20.62
C GLU A 327 16.82 16.77 19.99
N GLY A 328 17.12 17.77 20.82
CA GLY A 328 16.94 19.21 20.54
C GLY A 328 15.93 19.87 21.46
N ASP A 329 15.07 19.07 22.10
CA ASP A 329 14.12 19.52 23.10
C ASP A 329 14.75 19.50 24.51
N ASN A 330 15.75 20.37 24.72
CA ASN A 330 16.18 20.80 26.07
C ASN A 330 15.06 21.58 26.79
N SER A 331 13.98 21.89 26.08
CA SER A 331 12.75 22.45 26.62
C SER A 331 12.05 21.45 27.54
N THR A 332 11.41 22.03 28.55
CA THR A 332 10.40 21.37 29.38
C THR A 332 9.34 20.70 28.52
N LEU A 333 8.92 19.48 28.91
CA LEU A 333 7.78 18.80 28.29
C LEU A 333 6.57 19.74 28.27
N SER A 334 5.99 19.96 27.08
CA SER A 334 4.74 20.71 26.95
C SER A 334 3.60 20.00 27.67
N SER A 335 2.56 20.72 28.08
CA SER A 335 1.40 20.14 28.78
C SER A 335 0.75 18.99 28.01
N ALA A 336 0.74 19.04 26.67
CA ALA A 336 0.23 17.95 25.84
C ALA A 336 1.09 16.67 25.97
N ARG A 337 2.42 16.80 26.01
CA ARG A 337 3.33 15.66 26.20
C ARG A 337 3.29 15.12 27.63
N GLN A 338 3.08 16.00 28.62
CA GLN A 338 2.87 15.58 30.01
C GLN A 338 1.62 14.71 30.14
N LEU A 339 0.48 15.19 29.62
CA LEU A 339 -0.76 14.41 29.62
C LEU A 339 -0.59 13.08 28.86
N PHE A 340 0.10 13.11 27.73
CA PHE A 340 0.39 11.90 26.96
C PHE A 340 1.21 10.87 27.75
N ALA A 341 2.25 11.32 28.46
CA ALA A 341 3.06 10.47 29.32
C ALA A 341 2.23 9.93 30.51
N GLN A 342 1.38 10.74 31.11
CA GLN A 342 0.48 10.33 32.19
C GLN A 342 -0.49 9.22 31.74
N THR A 343 -1.07 9.34 30.55
CA THR A 343 -1.91 8.28 29.96
C THR A 343 -1.10 7.01 29.71
N LEU A 344 0.12 7.11 29.16
CA LEU A 344 1.00 5.95 28.99
C LEU A 344 1.35 5.25 30.30
N VAL A 345 1.57 5.98 31.39
CA VAL A 345 1.85 5.37 32.70
C VAL A 345 0.65 4.57 33.20
N ALA A 346 -0.57 5.06 32.93
CA ALA A 346 -1.79 4.38 33.34
C ALA A 346 -2.11 3.14 32.49
N GLU A 347 -1.83 3.17 31.18
CA GLU A 347 -2.31 2.16 30.23
C GLU A 347 -1.25 1.20 29.71
N ALA A 348 0.02 1.61 29.65
CA ALA A 348 1.05 0.84 28.99
C ALA A 348 1.67 -0.21 29.91
N SER A 349 1.96 -1.40 29.35
CA SER A 349 2.66 -2.47 30.05
C SER A 349 4.14 -2.12 30.29
N PRO A 350 4.81 -2.79 31.25
CA PRO A 350 6.25 -2.65 31.46
C PRO A 350 7.08 -2.92 30.20
N GLU A 351 6.63 -3.84 29.34
CA GLU A 351 7.26 -4.15 28.05
C GLU A 351 7.27 -2.96 27.10
N ILE A 352 6.16 -2.21 27.03
CA ILE A 352 6.09 -0.99 26.21
C ILE A 352 7.06 0.05 26.77
N TRP A 353 7.04 0.27 28.08
CA TRP A 353 7.97 1.19 28.75
C TRP A 353 9.44 0.81 28.55
N ARG A 354 9.75 -0.49 28.55
CA ARG A 354 11.08 -0.99 28.22
C ARG A 354 11.56 -0.44 26.88
N HIS A 355 10.75 -0.59 25.83
CA HIS A 355 11.11 -0.10 24.51
C HIS A 355 11.07 1.43 24.41
N LEU A 356 10.12 2.12 25.04
CA LEU A 356 10.07 3.58 25.05
C LEU A 356 11.34 4.20 25.69
N LEU A 357 11.88 3.55 26.72
CA LEU A 357 13.04 4.03 27.45
C LEU A 357 14.38 3.53 26.88
N SER A 358 14.40 2.44 26.10
CA SER A 358 15.62 1.89 25.54
C SER A 358 15.84 2.22 24.06
N TYR A 359 14.77 2.34 23.26
CA TYR A 359 14.88 2.46 21.80
C TYR A 359 15.53 3.78 21.38
N ASP A 360 16.70 3.71 20.76
CA ASP A 360 17.40 4.86 20.21
C ASP A 360 16.92 5.19 18.78
N ALA A 361 15.90 6.04 18.69
CA ALA A 361 15.35 6.52 17.43
C ALA A 361 16.34 7.34 16.58
N PHE A 362 17.44 7.86 17.17
CA PHE A 362 18.36 8.80 16.53
C PHE A 362 19.63 8.12 16.01
N LYS A 363 20.13 7.08 16.69
CA LYS A 363 21.33 6.34 16.26
C LYS A 363 21.02 5.14 15.37
N THR A 364 19.97 4.39 15.69
CA THR A 364 19.67 3.11 15.01
C THR A 364 18.17 2.95 14.76
N PRO A 365 17.61 3.65 13.76
CA PRO A 365 16.21 3.50 13.34
C PRO A 365 15.97 2.14 12.67
N SER A 366 15.99 1.10 13.49
CA SER A 366 15.87 -0.30 13.11
C SER A 366 14.57 -0.87 13.67
N LEU A 367 14.17 -2.05 13.18
CA LEU A 367 13.05 -2.74 13.78
C LEU A 367 13.37 -3.09 15.23
N ILE A 368 12.39 -2.89 16.10
CA ILE A 368 12.53 -3.26 17.50
C ILE A 368 12.62 -4.77 17.57
N THR A 369 13.69 -5.25 18.20
CA THR A 369 13.90 -6.67 18.43
C THR A 369 13.67 -7.00 19.90
N LYS A 370 13.56 -8.29 20.22
CA LYS A 370 13.51 -8.75 21.61
C LYS A 370 14.80 -8.45 22.39
N LYS A 371 15.92 -8.17 21.72
CA LYS A 371 17.18 -7.83 22.40
C LYS A 371 17.07 -6.40 22.92
N CYS A 372 17.01 -6.29 24.25
CA CYS A 372 16.86 -5.00 24.91
C CYS A 372 18.15 -4.18 24.84
N GLU A 373 18.00 -2.93 24.42
CA GLU A 373 19.01 -1.89 24.64
C GLU A 373 18.96 -1.43 26.11
N THR A 374 20.02 -0.77 26.56
CA THR A 374 20.09 -0.26 27.93
C THR A 374 19.10 0.89 28.11
N VAL A 375 18.35 0.90 29.20
CA VAL A 375 17.46 2.02 29.57
C VAL A 375 18.25 3.34 29.55
N MET A 376 17.75 4.33 28.81
CA MET A 376 18.34 5.66 28.74
C MET A 376 17.92 6.47 29.97
N TYR A 377 18.80 6.56 30.97
CA TYR A 377 18.50 7.21 32.25
C TYR A 377 18.07 8.69 32.10
N GLU A 378 18.56 9.37 31.07
CA GLU A 378 18.16 10.74 30.73
C GLU A 378 16.64 10.86 30.47
N ARG A 379 16.04 9.86 29.80
CA ARG A 379 14.59 9.82 29.55
C ARG A 379 13.80 9.59 30.84
N VAL A 380 14.30 8.72 31.71
CA VAL A 380 13.71 8.47 33.04
C VAL A 380 13.73 9.74 33.87
N ALA A 381 14.87 10.43 33.94
CA ALA A 381 15.02 11.69 34.65
C ALA A 381 14.08 12.78 34.09
N LYS A 382 13.95 12.87 32.75
CA LYS A 382 13.02 13.81 32.09
C LYS A 382 11.57 13.55 32.51
N LEU A 383 11.12 12.30 32.51
CA LEU A 383 9.75 11.96 32.93
C LEU A 383 9.51 12.23 34.42
N ARG A 384 10.43 11.81 35.30
CA ARG A 384 10.33 12.07 36.76
C ARG A 384 10.15 13.55 37.08
N THR A 385 10.88 14.41 36.38
CA THR A 385 10.94 15.84 36.71
C THR A 385 9.94 16.70 35.93
N GLN A 386 9.54 16.27 34.73
CA GLN A 386 8.77 17.13 33.82
C GLN A 386 7.39 16.57 33.44
N ALA A 387 7.10 15.27 33.62
CA ALA A 387 5.82 14.70 33.18
C ALA A 387 4.63 15.05 34.09
N GLY A 388 4.89 15.67 35.25
CA GLY A 388 3.85 16.11 36.18
C GLY A 388 2.99 14.97 36.73
N PHE A 389 3.59 13.79 36.95
CA PHE A 389 2.86 12.63 37.46
C PHE A 389 2.24 12.91 38.83
N LEU A 390 0.99 12.45 39.01
CA LEU A 390 0.38 12.35 40.34
C LEU A 390 1.14 11.32 41.19
N SER A 391 1.01 11.38 42.52
CA SER A 391 1.73 10.49 43.44
C SER A 391 1.58 9.00 43.07
N ASP A 392 0.37 8.56 42.73
CA ASP A 392 0.10 7.17 42.35
C ASP A 392 0.72 6.80 41.00
N GLN A 393 0.71 7.73 40.04
CA GLN A 393 1.35 7.53 38.73
C GLN A 393 2.87 7.50 38.85
N LEU A 394 3.44 8.36 39.69
CA LEU A 394 4.87 8.36 39.96
C LEU A 394 5.29 7.03 40.60
N LEU A 395 4.53 6.54 41.60
CA LEU A 395 4.76 5.22 42.20
C LEU A 395 4.69 4.09 41.16
N ALA A 396 3.66 4.09 40.31
CA ALA A 396 3.54 3.10 39.23
C ALA A 396 4.72 3.15 38.27
N PHE A 397 5.15 4.35 37.87
CA PHE A 397 6.31 4.55 37.02
C PHE A 397 7.61 4.07 37.67
N GLU A 398 7.82 4.33 38.96
CA GLU A 398 9.00 3.84 39.69
C GLU A 398 9.03 2.30 39.80
N VAL A 399 7.87 1.66 39.98
CA VAL A 399 7.76 0.19 39.96
C VAL A 399 8.15 -0.36 38.59
N ILE A 400 7.71 0.29 37.51
CA ILE A 400 8.08 -0.08 36.14
C ILE A 400 9.59 0.05 35.96
N VAL A 401 10.18 1.21 36.27
CA VAL A 401 11.64 1.43 36.13
C VAL A 401 12.44 0.41 36.94
N SER A 402 12.05 0.15 38.19
CA SER A 402 12.71 -0.82 39.06
C SER A 402 12.65 -2.25 38.50
N SER A 403 11.51 -2.65 37.93
CA SER A 403 11.34 -3.95 37.25
C SER A 403 12.28 -4.09 36.04
N LEU A 404 12.42 -3.01 35.27
CA LEU A 404 13.29 -2.98 34.08
C LEU A 404 14.77 -3.05 34.45
N GLU A 405 15.19 -2.45 35.57
CA GLU A 405 16.55 -2.50 36.08
C GLU A 405 16.86 -3.86 36.75
N GLY A 406 15.92 -4.43 37.49
CA GLY A 406 16.06 -5.72 38.18
C GLY A 406 16.16 -6.94 37.25
N SER A 407 15.52 -6.89 36.08
CA SER A 407 15.62 -7.95 35.06
C SER A 407 17.04 -8.12 34.48
N ARG A 408 17.97 -7.20 34.80
CA ARG A 408 19.38 -7.27 34.41
C ARG A 408 20.24 -8.14 35.34
N ALA A 409 19.77 -8.39 36.56
CA ALA A 409 20.53 -9.15 37.58
C ALA A 409 20.37 -10.68 37.47
N THR A 410 19.57 -11.17 36.52
CA THR A 410 19.17 -12.58 36.43
C THR A 410 19.49 -13.24 35.08
N ASN A 411 20.25 -12.59 34.19
CA ASN A 411 20.75 -13.18 32.94
C ASN A 411 22.27 -13.24 32.90
#